data_AF-A0A7S0EIM7-F1
#
_entry.id   AF-A0A7S0EIM7-F1
#
_cell.length_a   1.000
_cell.length_b   1.000
_cell.length_c   1.000
_cell.angle_alpha   90.00
_cell.angle_beta   90.00
_cell.angle_gamma   90.00
#
_symmetry.space_group_name_H-M   'P 1'
#
loop_
_entity.id
_entity.type
_entity.pdbx_description
1 polymer ?
#
loop_
_entity_poly.entity_id
_entity_poly.type
_entity_poly.pdbx_seq_one_letter_code
_entity_poly.pdbx_strand_id
1 'polypeptide(L)'
;RTTSNCRTEYAKELMKHTEVHSYGRCLNNRPFPPAFSTARRGKKFWLDKVRILQNYTFALVFENSNMHDYMTEKLFQALLAGCIPIYMGAPNVRDFLPADNA
;
A
#
# COMPACT_ATOMS: atom_id res chain seq x y z
N ARG A 1 23.03 1.83 4.72
CA ARG A 1 22.36 1.11 5.85
C ARG A 1 20.86 1.14 5.55
N THR A 2 20.25 0.01 5.20
CA THR A 2 18.80 -0.10 5.02
C THR A 2 18.14 -0.19 6.40
N THR A 3 17.57 0.92 6.87
CA THR A 3 16.76 0.94 8.10
C THR A 3 15.38 0.36 7.78
N SER A 4 15.08 -0.81 8.36
CA SER A 4 13.70 -1.33 8.40
C SER A 4 12.81 -0.27 9.06
N ASN A 5 11.66 0.04 8.47
CA ASN A 5 10.83 1.19 8.84
C ASN A 5 9.68 0.87 9.80
N CYS A 6 9.75 -0.23 10.56
CA CYS A 6 8.75 -0.63 11.56
C CYS A 6 7.28 -0.62 11.05
N ARG A 7 7.08 -0.78 9.74
CA ARG A 7 5.77 -0.69 9.09
C ARG A 7 4.75 -1.67 9.65
N THR A 8 5.23 -2.84 10.10
CA THR A 8 4.38 -3.91 10.63
C THR A 8 3.88 -3.54 12.00
N GLU A 9 4.73 -2.96 12.84
CA GLU A 9 4.43 -2.46 14.16
C GLU A 9 3.43 -1.29 14.08
N TYR A 10 3.66 -0.34 13.16
CA TYR A 10 2.72 0.74 12.91
C TYR A 10 1.33 0.21 12.50
N ALA A 11 1.27 -0.70 11.53
CA ALA A 11 0.00 -1.26 11.07
C ALA A 11 -0.70 -2.07 12.18
N LYS A 12 0.05 -2.85 12.97
CA LYS A 12 -0.49 -3.58 14.13
C LYS A 12 -1.08 -2.66 15.18
N GLU A 13 -0.42 -1.53 15.46
CA GLU A 13 -0.92 -0.56 16.43
C GLU A 13 -2.18 0.12 15.90
N LEU A 14 -2.17 0.57 14.63
CA LEU A 14 -3.33 1.19 14.00
C LEU A 14 -4.57 0.29 14.01
N MET A 15 -4.38 -1.01 13.76
CA MET A 15 -5.45 -2.03 13.81
C MET A 15 -6.16 -2.13 15.18
N LYS A 16 -5.57 -1.61 16.27
CA LYS A 16 -6.23 -1.55 17.58
C LYS A 16 -7.22 -0.40 17.70
N HIS A 17 -7.03 0.66 16.90
CA HIS A 17 -7.80 1.90 17.00
C HIS A 17 -8.84 2.06 15.88
N THR A 18 -8.67 1.34 14.77
CA THR A 18 -9.61 1.32 13.64
C THR A 18 -9.53 0.02 12.86
N GLU A 19 -10.60 -0.32 12.16
CA GLU A 19 -10.60 -1.47 11.25
C GLU A 19 -9.61 -1.25 10.10
N VAL A 20 -8.74 -2.22 9.86
CA VAL A 20 -7.81 -2.25 8.73
C VAL A 20 -7.87 -3.64 8.12
N HIS A 21 -8.30 -3.75 6.86
CA HIS A 21 -8.26 -5.02 6.13
C HIS A 21 -6.89 -5.24 5.46
N SER A 22 -6.25 -6.36 5.80
CA SER A 22 -4.99 -6.81 5.21
C SER A 22 -5.18 -8.15 4.50
N TYR A 23 -4.98 -8.10 3.19
CA TYR A 23 -5.11 -9.23 2.27
C TYR A 23 -3.77 -9.91 1.92
N GLY A 24 -2.66 -9.30 2.35
CA GLY A 24 -1.30 -9.80 2.14
C GLY A 24 -0.96 -10.97 3.06
N ARG A 25 0.27 -11.49 3.00
CA ARG A 25 0.74 -12.53 3.94
C ARG A 25 0.97 -11.98 5.34
N CYS A 26 1.46 -10.74 5.44
CA CYS A 26 1.70 -10.06 6.71
C CYS A 26 0.38 -9.55 7.29
N LEU A 27 0.16 -9.79 8.58
CA LEU A 27 -1.04 -9.34 9.30
C LEU A 27 -2.35 -9.74 8.61
N ASN A 28 -2.37 -10.89 7.94
CA ASN A 28 -3.55 -11.30 7.18
C ASN A 28 -4.74 -11.43 8.13
N ASN A 29 -5.77 -10.61 7.91
CA ASN A 29 -7.03 -10.69 8.62
C ASN A 29 -8.23 -10.72 7.65
N ARG A 30 -7.95 -10.70 6.33
CA ARG A 30 -8.96 -10.84 5.29
C ARG A 30 -8.44 -11.79 4.20
N PRO A 31 -9.21 -12.82 3.83
CA PRO A 31 -8.83 -13.68 2.73
C PRO A 31 -8.88 -12.90 1.41
N PHE A 32 -7.97 -13.22 0.50
CA PHE A 32 -8.03 -12.68 -0.86
C PHE A 32 -9.31 -13.20 -1.54
N PRO A 33 -10.14 -12.33 -2.16
CA PRO A 33 -11.42 -12.76 -2.72
C PRO A 33 -11.26 -13.88 -3.76
N PRO A 34 -12.08 -14.95 -3.72
CA PRO A 34 -11.97 -16.09 -4.62
C PRO A 34 -12.10 -15.74 -6.11
N ALA A 35 -12.77 -14.62 -6.44
CA ALA A 35 -12.91 -14.12 -7.80
C ALA A 35 -11.58 -13.64 -8.44
N PHE A 36 -10.53 -13.49 -7.64
CA PHE A 36 -9.24 -12.97 -8.09
C PHE A 36 -8.17 -14.06 -8.15
N SER A 37 -7.03 -13.75 -8.78
CA SER A 37 -5.95 -14.73 -8.97
C SER A 37 -5.37 -15.19 -7.62
N THR A 38 -5.16 -16.50 -7.48
CA THR A 38 -4.36 -17.07 -6.39
C THR A 38 -2.87 -16.75 -6.53
N ALA A 39 -2.41 -16.44 -7.75
CA ALA A 39 -1.04 -16.01 -7.99
C ALA A 39 -0.80 -14.64 -7.35
N ARG A 40 0.21 -14.54 -6.49
CA ARG A 40 0.59 -13.29 -5.79
C ARG A 40 1.62 -12.46 -6.56
N ARG A 41 1.63 -12.56 -7.90
CA ARG A 41 2.59 -11.89 -8.79
C ARG A 41 2.02 -11.71 -10.21
N GLY A 42 2.63 -10.82 -10.98
CA GLY A 42 2.30 -10.57 -12.38
C GLY A 42 1.15 -9.59 -12.62
N LYS A 43 0.91 -9.27 -13.90
CA LYS A 43 -0.04 -8.21 -14.33
C LYS A 43 -1.46 -8.43 -13.82
N LYS A 44 -1.96 -9.68 -13.83
CA LYS A 44 -3.30 -9.99 -13.32
C LYS A 44 -3.42 -9.69 -11.83
N PHE A 45 -2.46 -10.14 -11.02
CA PHE A 45 -2.45 -9.87 -9.59
C PHE A 45 -2.36 -8.38 -9.28
N TRP A 46 -1.56 -7.64 -10.06
CA TRP A 46 -1.46 -6.18 -9.96
C TRP A 46 -2.84 -5.52 -10.15
N LEU A 47 -3.58 -5.91 -11.18
CA LEU A 47 -4.93 -5.39 -11.45
C LEU A 47 -5.94 -5.80 -10.38
N ASP A 48 -5.88 -7.05 -9.93
CA ASP A 48 -6.76 -7.55 -8.86
C ASP A 48 -6.50 -6.78 -7.55
N LYS A 49 -5.25 -6.41 -7.24
CA LYS A 49 -4.92 -5.57 -6.08
C LYS A 49 -5.54 -4.18 -6.19
N VAL A 50 -5.47 -3.53 -7.35
CA VAL A 50 -6.12 -2.23 -7.59
C VAL A 50 -7.64 -2.35 -7.41
N ARG A 51 -8.26 -3.40 -7.95
CA ARG A 51 -9.71 -3.66 -7.80
C ARG A 51 -10.15 -3.87 -6.36
N ILE A 52 -9.31 -4.50 -5.53
CA ILE A 52 -9.58 -4.61 -4.09
C ILE A 52 -9.52 -3.24 -3.45
N LEU A 53 -8.45 -2.48 -3.72
CA LEU A 53 -8.24 -1.14 -3.16
C LEU A 53 -9.38 -0.16 -3.48
N GLN A 54 -10.02 -0.28 -4.65
CA GLN A 54 -11.17 0.56 -5.06
C GLN A 54 -12.35 0.54 -4.08
N ASN A 55 -12.43 -0.44 -3.18
CA ASN A 55 -13.47 -0.53 -2.16
C ASN A 55 -13.12 0.23 -0.86
N TYR A 56 -12.01 0.98 -0.83
CA TYR A 56 -11.50 1.66 0.35
C TYR A 56 -11.20 3.12 0.08
N THR A 57 -11.53 3.98 1.04
CA THR A 57 -11.17 5.41 1.00
C THR A 57 -9.68 5.62 1.23
N PHE A 58 -9.07 4.87 2.15
CA PHE A 58 -7.66 4.99 2.52
C PHE A 58 -6.88 3.71 2.19
N ALA A 59 -5.62 3.86 1.78
CA ALA A 59 -4.70 2.76 1.57
C ALA A 59 -3.39 2.97 2.35
N LEU A 60 -2.98 1.98 3.15
CA LEU A 60 -1.65 1.98 3.76
C LEU A 60 -0.58 1.67 2.71
N VAL A 61 0.23 2.67 2.36
CA VAL A 61 1.27 2.59 1.33
C VAL A 61 2.64 2.66 1.99
N PHE A 62 3.04 1.54 2.59
CA PHE A 62 4.31 1.44 3.31
C PHE A 62 5.37 0.74 2.48
N GLU A 63 6.48 1.44 2.25
CA GLU A 63 7.68 0.85 1.66
C GLU A 63 8.39 -0.09 2.63
N ASN A 64 9.37 -0.85 2.14
CA ASN A 64 10.15 -1.76 3.00
C ASN A 64 11.18 -1.00 3.87
N SER A 65 11.55 0.22 3.49
CA SER A 65 12.51 1.07 4.19
C SER A 65 12.24 2.54 3.89
N ASN A 66 12.65 3.42 4.80
CA ASN A 66 12.56 4.87 4.60
C ASN A 66 13.87 5.37 3.98
N MET A 67 13.93 5.40 2.65
CA MET A 67 15.14 5.74 1.91
C MET A 67 14.81 6.78 0.84
N HIS A 68 15.66 7.79 0.69
CA HIS A 68 15.54 8.81 -0.36
C HIS A 68 15.39 8.13 -1.73
N ASP A 69 14.47 8.64 -2.55
CA ASP A 69 14.11 8.12 -3.88
C ASP A 69 13.55 6.68 -3.91
N TYR A 70 13.39 6.02 -2.77
CA TYR A 70 12.83 4.67 -2.70
C TYR A 70 11.30 4.70 -2.65
N MET A 71 10.71 4.86 -3.83
CA MET A 71 9.28 4.74 -4.06
C MET A 71 9.01 3.63 -5.08
N THR A 72 8.00 2.80 -4.83
CA THR A 72 7.62 1.73 -5.76
C THR A 72 6.16 1.85 -6.24
N GLU A 73 5.68 0.83 -6.95
CA GLU A 73 4.33 0.75 -7.51
C GLU A 73 3.20 0.88 -6.46
N LYS A 74 3.49 0.73 -5.17
CA LYS A 74 2.48 0.75 -4.10
C LYS A 74 1.70 2.06 -4.07
N LEU A 75 2.39 3.19 -4.25
CA LEU A 75 1.77 4.52 -4.26
C LEU A 75 0.83 4.69 -5.45
N PHE A 76 1.32 4.38 -6.65
CA PHE A 76 0.52 4.47 -7.87
C PHE A 76 -0.69 3.53 -7.85
N GLN A 77 -0.57 2.33 -7.28
CA GLN A 77 -1.71 1.42 -7.13
C GLN A 77 -2.83 2.01 -6.26
N ALA A 78 -2.48 2.73 -5.18
CA ALA A 78 -3.46 3.40 -4.33
C ALA A 78 -4.13 4.58 -5.05
N LEU A 79 -3.32 5.43 -5.70
CA LEU A 79 -3.83 6.57 -6.48
C LEU A 79 -4.75 6.13 -7.62
N LEU A 80 -4.35 5.11 -8.39
CA LEU A 80 -5.16 4.55 -9.48
C LEU A 80 -6.46 3.89 -8.98
N ALA A 81 -6.47 3.40 -7.74
CA ALA A 81 -7.67 2.87 -7.10
C ALA A 81 -8.61 3.96 -6.58
N GLY A 82 -8.22 5.24 -6.62
CA GLY A 82 -8.97 6.35 -6.03
C GLY A 82 -8.84 6.44 -4.50
N CYS A 83 -7.88 5.75 -3.90
CA CYS A 83 -7.62 5.81 -2.47
C CYS A 83 -6.78 7.04 -2.11
N ILE A 84 -6.99 7.57 -0.91
CA ILE A 84 -6.08 8.50 -0.23
C ILE A 84 -4.91 7.68 0.36
N PRO A 85 -3.67 7.85 -0.12
CA PRO A 85 -2.53 7.10 0.39
C PRO A 85 -2.09 7.59 1.77
N ILE A 86 -2.00 6.67 2.74
CA ILE A 86 -1.29 6.89 4.00
C ILE A 86 0.13 6.34 3.80
N TYR A 87 1.06 7.23 3.48
CA TYR A 87 2.39 6.86 2.98
C TYR A 87 3.47 6.82 4.08
N MET A 88 4.33 5.80 4.02
CA MET A 88 5.58 5.71 4.80
C MET A 88 6.67 5.10 3.90
N GLY A 89 7.72 5.87 3.60
CA GLY A 89 8.76 5.44 2.68
C GLY A 89 9.77 6.55 2.40
N ALA A 90 9.96 6.89 1.12
CA ALA A 90 10.86 7.96 0.71
C ALA A 90 10.47 9.31 1.36
N PRO A 91 11.39 9.99 2.08
CA PRO A 91 11.11 11.30 2.66
C PRO A 91 10.77 12.37 1.60
N ASN A 92 11.26 12.19 0.37
CA ASN A 92 11.05 13.08 -0.76
C ASN A 92 9.97 12.57 -1.73
N VAL A 93 9.02 11.75 -1.27
CA VAL A 93 7.94 11.19 -2.12
C VAL A 93 7.14 12.27 -2.87
N ARG A 94 7.06 13.49 -2.33
CA ARG A 94 6.35 14.62 -2.95
C ARG A 94 6.93 15.02 -4.31
N ASP A 95 8.23 14.82 -4.52
CA ASP A 95 8.90 15.13 -5.78
C ASP A 95 8.39 14.24 -6.94
N PHE A 96 7.72 13.14 -6.62
CA PHE A 96 7.17 12.16 -7.57
C PHE A 96 5.65 12.27 -7.74
N LEU A 97 4.99 13.17 -7.01
CA LEU A 97 3.57 13.43 -7.16
C LEU A 97 3.34 14.49 -8.26
N PRO A 98 2.17 14.48 -8.93
CA PRO A 98 1.78 15.58 -9.80
C PRO A 98 1.85 16.89 -9.02
N ALA A 99 2.45 17.92 -9.62
CA ALA A 99 2.44 19.25 -9.03
C ALA A 99 1.00 19.76 -8.92
N ASP A 100 0.75 20.67 -7.97
CA ASP A 100 -0.58 21.25 -7.68
C ASP A 100 -1.22 22.01 -8.88
N ASN A 101 -0.51 22.08 -9.99
CA ASN A 101 -0.83 22.84 -11.20
C ASN A 101 -0.86 21.96 -12.48
N ALA A 102 -1.29 20.70 -12.35
CA ALA A 102 -1.61 19.82 -13.47
C ALA A 102 -3.04 20.03 -14.00
#